data_AF-A0A7S0JB33-F1
#
_entry.id   AF-A0A7S0JB33-F1
#
_cell.length_a   1.000
_cell.length_b   1.000
_cell.length_c   1.000
_cell.angle_alpha   90.00
_cell.angle_beta   90.00
_cell.angle_gamma   90.00
#
_symmetry.space_group_name_H-M   'P 1'
#
loop_
_entity.id
_entity.type
_entity.pdbx_description
1 polymer ?
#
loop_
_entity_poly.entity_id
_entity_poly.type
_entity_poly.pdbx_seq_one_letter_code
_entity_poly.pdbx_strand_id
1 'polypeptide(L)'
;CLRIVPKSHLLGTLPHAEWPGGSSDTGVTQLTWEKLQKDGYVAQPIPLKPGDAVFFHGNTVHASNDNLSNSTRLAMIVTINTRGNPPNPKGNMGYPCYVQKLPRVFDPITAE
;
A
#
# COMPACT_ATOMS: atom_id res chain seq x y z
N CYS A 1 6.06 -11.84 -1.63
CA CYS A 1 4.94 -11.52 -0.72
C CYS A 1 5.08 -10.08 -0.23
N LEU A 2 4.11 -9.57 0.53
CA LEU A 2 4.23 -8.28 1.22
C LEU A 2 5.47 -8.30 2.12
N ARG A 3 6.22 -7.20 2.12
CA ARG A 3 7.31 -6.94 3.05
C ARG A 3 7.02 -5.64 3.77
N ILE A 4 7.28 -5.60 5.07
CA ILE A 4 7.14 -4.39 5.88
C ILE A 4 8.43 -4.10 6.62
N VAL A 5 8.68 -2.84 6.91
CA VAL A 5 9.73 -2.44 7.83
C VAL A 5 9.08 -2.18 9.19
N PRO A 6 9.31 -3.03 10.21
CA PRO A 6 8.70 -2.84 11.52
C PRO A 6 9.00 -1.45 12.09
N LYS A 7 8.02 -0.86 12.80
CA LYS A 7 8.11 0.46 13.45
C LYS A 7 8.37 1.66 12.53
N SER A 8 8.53 1.49 11.22
CA SER A 8 8.80 2.59 10.27
C SER A 8 7.71 3.66 10.24
N HIS A 9 6.46 3.32 10.58
CA HIS A 9 5.36 4.28 10.67
C HIS A 9 5.59 5.39 11.72
N LEU A 10 6.44 5.14 12.71
CA LEU A 10 6.82 6.12 13.74
C LEU A 10 7.72 7.24 13.18
N LEU A 11 8.28 7.05 11.98
CA LEU A 11 9.09 8.06 11.29
C LEU A 11 8.24 9.12 10.55
N GLY A 12 6.91 8.96 10.53
CA GLY A 12 6.02 9.85 9.81
C GLY A 12 6.10 9.67 8.29
N THR A 13 5.72 10.70 7.55
CA THR A 13 5.78 10.70 6.09
C THR A 13 7.21 10.96 5.63
N LEU A 14 7.80 9.96 4.99
CA LEU A 14 9.15 10.04 4.45
C LEU A 14 9.18 10.82 3.12
N PRO A 15 10.35 11.31 2.67
CA PRO A 15 10.49 11.87 1.34
C PRO A 15 10.15 10.84 0.25
N HIS A 16 9.19 11.21 -0.62
CA HIS A 16 8.76 10.39 -1.76
C HIS A 16 9.23 11.02 -3.08
N ALA A 17 9.53 10.17 -4.06
CA ALA A 17 9.77 10.58 -5.44
C ALA A 17 9.18 9.54 -6.40
N GLU A 18 8.98 9.95 -7.65
CA GLU A 18 8.65 9.04 -8.74
C GLU A 18 9.76 8.01 -8.94
N TRP A 19 9.39 6.80 -9.34
CA TRP A 19 10.36 5.79 -9.70
C TRP A 19 11.10 6.18 -10.99
N PRO A 20 12.43 6.00 -11.08
CA PRO A 20 13.17 6.18 -12.32
C PRO A 20 12.60 5.26 -13.41
N GLY A 21 11.94 5.84 -14.42
CA GLY A 21 11.22 5.09 -15.45
C GLY A 21 9.78 5.53 -15.71
N GLY A 22 9.27 6.51 -14.95
CA GLY A 22 7.99 7.15 -15.25
C GLY A 22 6.78 6.33 -14.81
N SER A 23 6.73 5.94 -13.54
CA SER A 23 5.51 5.42 -12.93
C SER A 23 4.63 6.54 -12.40
N SER A 24 3.31 6.34 -12.40
CA SER A 24 2.37 7.18 -11.64
C SER A 24 2.55 7.07 -10.12
N ASP A 25 3.31 6.06 -9.68
CA ASP A 25 3.50 5.75 -8.27
C ASP A 25 4.74 6.47 -7.75
N THR A 26 4.61 7.03 -6.55
CA THR A 26 5.73 7.61 -5.80
C THR A 26 6.06 6.72 -4.62
N GLY A 27 7.36 6.53 -4.37
CA GLY A 27 7.86 5.69 -3.28
C GLY A 27 8.92 6.41 -2.46
N VAL A 28 9.35 5.80 -1.36
CA VAL A 28 10.47 6.31 -0.55
C VAL A 28 11.69 6.47 -1.46
N THR A 29 12.31 7.65 -1.41
CA THR A 29 13.50 7.92 -2.24
C THR A 29 14.63 6.93 -1.96
N GLN A 30 15.42 6.60 -2.98
CA GLN A 30 16.58 5.71 -2.84
C GLN A 30 17.55 6.17 -1.73
N LEU A 31 17.85 7.47 -1.66
CA LEU A 31 18.71 8.05 -0.62
C LEU A 31 18.12 7.86 0.79
N THR A 32 16.80 8.04 0.94
CA THR A 32 16.13 7.81 2.24
C THR A 32 16.16 6.33 2.59
N TRP A 33 15.91 5.45 1.61
CA TRP A 33 15.95 4.01 1.83
C TRP A 33 17.33 3.52 2.28
N GLU A 34 18.40 3.96 1.61
CA GLU A 34 19.78 3.62 1.99
C GLU A 34 20.11 4.09 3.41
N LYS A 35 19.63 5.27 3.80
CA LYS A 35 19.79 5.78 5.17
C LYS A 35 19.06 4.90 6.18
N LEU A 36 17.81 4.55 5.90
CA LEU A 36 17.02 3.66 6.77
C LEU A 36 17.72 2.30 6.96
N GLN A 37 18.26 1.72 5.89
CA GLN A 37 19.01 0.47 5.98
C GLN A 37 20.25 0.59 6.87
N LYS A 38 21.00 1.71 6.77
CA LYS A 38 22.15 2.00 7.66
C LYS A 38 21.72 2.16 9.12
N ASP A 39 20.54 2.73 9.36
CA ASP A 39 19.96 2.90 10.69
C ASP A 39 19.31 1.61 11.25
N GLY A 40 19.47 0.48 10.56
CA GLY A 40 19.01 -0.84 11.02
C GLY A 40 17.54 -1.16 10.70
N TYR A 41 16.88 -0.36 9.86
CA TYR A 41 15.54 -0.67 9.39
C TYR A 41 15.60 -1.78 8.33
N VAL A 42 15.09 -2.95 8.68
CA VAL A 42 15.13 -4.14 7.82
C VAL A 42 13.72 -4.53 7.38
N ALA A 43 13.52 -4.69 6.07
CA ALA A 43 12.26 -5.17 5.51
C ALA A 43 12.08 -6.67 5.75
N GLN A 44 11.03 -7.03 6.48
CA GLN A 44 10.67 -8.40 6.84
C GLN A 44 9.49 -8.90 5.98
N PRO A 45 9.53 -10.14 5.48
CA PRO A 45 8.41 -10.70 4.73
C PRO A 45 7.24 -11.04 5.65
N ILE A 46 6.02 -10.79 5.18
CA ILE A 46 4.77 -11.21 5.84
C ILE A 46 4.14 -12.31 4.98
N PRO A 47 4.42 -13.60 5.25
CA PRO A 47 3.76 -14.71 4.58
C PRO A 47 2.30 -14.79 5.07
N LEU A 48 1.37 -14.90 4.12
CA LEU A 48 -0.07 -14.98 4.36
C LEU A 48 -0.64 -16.12 3.54
N LYS A 49 -1.64 -16.80 4.08
CA LYS A 49 -2.45 -17.79 3.37
C LYS A 49 -3.69 -17.11 2.76
N PRO A 50 -4.35 -17.74 1.75
CA PRO A 50 -5.65 -17.29 1.30
C PRO A 50 -6.63 -17.18 2.47
N GLY A 51 -7.26 -16.00 2.62
CA GLY A 51 -8.18 -15.70 3.72
C GLY A 51 -7.54 -14.95 4.90
N ASP A 52 -6.21 -14.91 5.00
CA ASP A 52 -5.54 -14.10 6.04
C ASP A 52 -5.67 -12.60 5.73
N ALA A 53 -5.75 -11.78 6.79
CA ALA A 53 -5.74 -10.33 6.71
C ALA A 53 -4.62 -9.74 7.56
N VAL A 54 -4.03 -8.64 7.09
CA VAL A 54 -3.04 -7.86 7.85
C VAL A 54 -3.46 -6.39 7.84
N PHE A 55 -3.33 -5.75 9.00
CA PHE A 55 -3.54 -4.31 9.16
C PHE A 55 -2.20 -3.66 9.43
N PHE A 56 -1.90 -2.58 8.71
CA PHE A 56 -0.71 -1.77 8.94
C PHE A 56 -1.03 -0.29 8.69
N HIS A 57 -0.26 0.58 9.35
CA HIS A 57 -0.43 2.03 9.25
C HIS A 57 0.01 2.53 7.86
N GLY A 58 -0.64 3.55 7.30
CA GLY A 58 -0.34 4.09 5.96
C GLY A 58 1.11 4.58 5.79
N ASN A 59 1.74 5.05 6.87
CA ASN A 59 3.16 5.44 6.88
C ASN A 59 4.15 4.26 7.05
N THR A 60 3.68 3.03 7.21
CA THR A 60 4.58 1.87 7.31
C THR A 60 5.27 1.69 5.96
N VAL A 61 6.60 1.72 5.94
CA VAL A 61 7.37 1.40 4.72
C VAL A 61 7.08 -0.05 4.38
N HIS A 62 6.56 -0.27 3.18
CA HIS A 62 6.17 -1.57 2.68
C HIS A 62 6.50 -1.71 1.21
N ALA A 63 6.67 -2.95 0.76
CA ALA A 63 7.01 -3.27 -0.62
C ALA A 63 6.54 -4.68 -0.96
N SER A 64 6.65 -5.05 -2.23
CA SER A 64 6.63 -6.44 -2.63
C SER A 64 7.68 -6.70 -3.70
N ASN A 65 8.38 -7.81 -3.60
CA ASN A 65 9.32 -8.23 -4.64
C ASN A 65 8.57 -8.75 -5.88
N ASP A 66 9.30 -8.80 -6.98
CA ASP A 66 8.88 -9.46 -8.22
C ASP A 66 8.39 -10.89 -7.95
N ASN A 67 7.35 -11.28 -8.69
CA ASN A 67 6.83 -12.63 -8.63
C ASN A 67 7.60 -13.52 -9.60
N LEU A 68 8.55 -14.30 -9.09
CA LEU A 68 9.34 -15.26 -9.86
C LEU A 68 8.72 -16.68 -9.90
N SER A 69 7.49 -16.84 -9.42
CA SER A 69 6.80 -18.12 -9.38
C SER A 69 5.82 -18.29 -10.55
N ASN A 70 5.37 -19.54 -10.76
CA ASN A 70 4.35 -19.87 -11.76
C ASN A 70 2.90 -19.64 -11.26
N SER A 71 2.72 -18.99 -10.11
CA SER A 71 1.40 -18.79 -9.49
C SER A 71 1.10 -17.32 -9.33
N THR A 72 -0.15 -16.93 -9.59
CA THR A 72 -0.63 -15.56 -9.37
C THR A 72 -0.78 -15.26 -7.89
N ARG A 73 -0.36 -14.05 -7.49
CA ARG A 73 -0.63 -13.50 -6.16
C ARG A 73 -1.72 -12.43 -6.26
N LEU A 74 -2.92 -12.74 -5.77
CA LEU A 74 -3.99 -11.75 -5.62
C LEU A 74 -4.02 -11.22 -4.19
N ALA A 75 -4.15 -9.91 -4.04
CA ALA A 75 -4.34 -9.25 -2.76
C ALA A 75 -5.39 -8.14 -2.91
N MET A 76 -6.28 -8.03 -1.93
CA MET A 76 -7.22 -6.92 -1.82
C MET A 76 -6.71 -5.95 -0.76
N ILE A 77 -6.62 -4.66 -1.10
CA ILE A 77 -6.20 -3.61 -0.19
C ILE A 77 -7.38 -2.69 0.07
N VAL A 78 -7.68 -2.44 1.34
CA VAL A 78 -8.71 -1.50 1.77
C VAL A 78 -8.04 -0.43 2.63
N THR A 79 -8.07 0.82 2.16
CA THR A 79 -7.57 1.97 2.91
C THR A 79 -8.71 2.61 3.69
N ILE A 80 -8.59 2.61 5.01
CA ILE A 80 -9.61 3.16 5.91
C ILE A 80 -9.12 4.51 6.42
N ASN A 81 -10.00 5.51 6.39
CA ASN A 81 -9.71 6.84 6.89
C ASN A 81 -10.82 7.30 7.84
N THR A 82 -10.48 8.18 8.78
CA THR A 82 -11.47 8.72 9.71
C THR A 82 -12.41 9.69 8.99
N ARG A 83 -13.66 9.75 9.43
CA ARG A 83 -14.65 10.70 8.89
C ARG A 83 -14.20 12.16 9.03
N GLY A 84 -13.43 12.47 10.08
CA GLY A 84 -12.90 13.81 10.35
C GLY A 84 -11.68 14.19 9.52
N ASN A 85 -11.14 13.28 8.71
CA ASN A 85 -9.99 13.51 7.85
C ASN A 85 -10.35 13.33 6.35
N PRO A 86 -11.39 14.02 5.82
CA PRO A 86 -11.77 13.85 4.42
C PRO A 86 -10.63 14.29 3.48
N PRO A 87 -10.52 13.72 2.28
CA PRO A 87 -9.53 14.15 1.29
C PRO A 87 -9.74 15.63 0.96
N ASN A 88 -8.64 16.38 0.79
CA ASN A 88 -8.71 17.78 0.37
C ASN A 88 -9.20 17.86 -1.09
N PRO A 89 -10.37 18.47 -1.36
CA PRO A 89 -10.94 18.53 -2.72
C PRO A 89 -10.02 19.23 -3.72
N LYS A 90 -9.22 20.21 -3.29
CA LYS A 90 -8.29 20.95 -4.15
C LYS A 90 -7.05 20.14 -4.53
N GLY A 91 -6.62 19.22 -3.66
CA GLY A 91 -5.47 18.35 -3.90
C GLY A 91 -5.83 17.07 -4.67
N ASN A 92 -7.12 16.77 -4.81
CA ASN A 92 -7.62 15.55 -5.46
C ASN A 92 -8.22 15.83 -6.86
N MET A 93 -7.90 16.99 -7.44
CA MET A 93 -8.38 17.45 -8.75
C MET A 93 -7.78 16.58 -9.88
N GLY A 94 -8.37 15.42 -10.13
CA GLY A 94 -7.97 14.52 -11.21
C GLY A 94 -8.23 13.05 -10.96
N TYR A 95 -8.37 12.62 -9.69
CA TYR A 95 -8.73 11.24 -9.39
C TYR A 95 -10.23 11.06 -9.48
N PRO A 96 -10.73 10.09 -10.30
CA PRO A 96 -12.15 9.77 -10.32
C PRO A 96 -12.60 9.41 -8.91
N CYS A 97 -13.54 10.20 -8.39
CA CYS A 97 -14.22 9.89 -7.14
C CYS A 97 -15.17 8.72 -7.43
N TYR A 98 -14.70 7.49 -7.26
CA TYR A 98 -15.55 6.28 -7.34
C TYR A 98 -16.52 6.16 -6.15
N VAL A 99 -16.80 7.26 -5.44
CA VAL A 99 -17.91 7.38 -4.48
C VAL A 99 -19.24 7.48 -5.25
N GLN A 100 -19.37 6.74 -6.36
CA GLN A 100 -20.68 6.34 -6.82
C GLN A 100 -21.26 5.46 -5.72
N LYS A 101 -22.47 5.78 -5.29
CA LYS A 101 -23.28 4.83 -4.53
C LYS A 101 -23.56 3.66 -5.47
N LEU A 102 -22.64 2.71 -5.54
CA LEU A 102 -22.89 1.46 -6.23
C LEU A 102 -24.04 0.78 -5.49
N PRO A 103 -25.05 0.25 -6.20
CA PRO A 103 -26.06 -0.56 -5.56
C PRO A 103 -25.37 -1.70 -4.82
N ARG A 104 -25.84 -2.02 -3.61
CA ARG A 104 -25.32 -3.18 -2.89
C ARG A 104 -25.68 -4.42 -3.69
N VAL A 105 -24.68 -5.13 -4.18
CA VAL A 105 -24.84 -6.42 -4.83
C VAL A 105 -24.77 -7.47 -3.71
N PHE A 106 -25.83 -8.25 -3.57
CA PHE A 106 -25.89 -9.36 -2.61
C PHE A 106 -25.69 -10.71 -3.29
N ASP A 107 -25.65 -10.73 -4.63
CA ASP A 107 -25.39 -11.93 -5.41
C ASP A 107 -23.97 -12.46 -5.11
N PRO A 108 -23.78 -13.79 -5.03
CA PRO A 108 -22.46 -14.39 -4.85
C PRO A 108 -21.49 -13.94 -5.95
N ILE A 109 -20.28 -13.53 -5.56
CA ILE A 109 -19.20 -13.17 -6.50
C ILE A 109 -18.71 -14.39 -7.30
N THR A 110 -18.93 -15.59 -6.75
CA THR A 110 -18.57 -16.87 -7.38
C THR A 110 -19.84 -17.69 -7.61
N ALA A 111 -20.00 -18.23 -8.81
CA ALA A 111 -20.91 -19.35 -9.02
C ALA A 111 -20.36 -20.56 -8.26
N GLU A 112 -21.22 -21.25 -7.51
CA GLU A 112 -20.94 -22.62 -7.06
C GLU A 112 -20.64 -23.54 -8.25
#